data_AF-A0A956K397-F1
#
_entry.id   AF-A0A956K397-F1
#
_cell.length_a   1.000
_cell.length_b   1.000
_cell.length_c   1.000
_cell.angle_alpha   90.00
_cell.angle_beta   90.00
_cell.angle_gamma   90.00
#
_symmetry.space_group_name_H-M   'P 1'
#
loop_
_entity.id
_entity.type
_entity.pdbx_description
1 polymer ?
#
loop_
_entity_poly.entity_id
_entity_poly.type
_entity_poly.pdbx_seq_one_letter_code
_entity_poly.pdbx_strand_id
1 'polypeptide(L)'
;MSNPVPDSKTPVFAALAFVAVGLIIGLAFGITKGTILGGIVAAAGAIPACIGMWKGIQQQTQTTLAMSVGVLLLSLGVGGVLIILRVIDWVR
;
A
#
# COMPACT_ATOMS: atom_id res chain seq x y z
N MET A 1 10.19 -13.23 -30.47
CA MET A 1 9.49 -12.00 -30.06
C MET A 1 9.08 -12.19 -28.61
N SER A 2 9.66 -11.44 -27.67
CA SER A 2 9.22 -11.52 -26.27
C SER A 2 7.80 -10.98 -26.21
N ASN A 3 6.90 -11.72 -25.55
CA ASN A 3 5.55 -11.24 -25.29
C ASN A 3 5.63 -9.83 -24.66
N PRO A 4 4.73 -8.89 -25.01
CA PRO A 4 4.71 -7.59 -24.37
C PRO A 4 4.60 -7.79 -22.86
N VAL A 5 5.58 -7.28 -22.10
CA VAL A 5 5.56 -7.36 -20.64
C VAL A 5 4.37 -6.51 -20.17
N PRO A 6 3.38 -7.09 -19.45
CA PRO A 6 2.19 -6.37 -19.03
C PRO A 6 2.53 -5.12 -18.21
N ASP A 7 1.70 -4.08 -18.30
CA ASP A 7 1.90 -2.78 -17.65
C ASP A 7 2.32 -2.92 -16.17
N SER A 8 3.36 -2.17 -15.80
CA SER A 8 3.98 -2.16 -14.48
C SER A 8 3.48 -1.01 -13.60
N LYS A 9 2.75 -0.04 -14.18
CA LYS A 9 2.20 1.12 -13.46
C LYS A 9 0.82 0.82 -12.86
N THR A 10 -0.03 0.04 -13.54
CA THR A 10 -1.33 -0.41 -12.99
C THR A 10 -1.25 -0.97 -11.57
N PRO A 11 -0.33 -1.89 -11.24
CA PRO A 11 -0.22 -2.41 -9.87
C PRO A 11 0.20 -1.34 -8.86
N VAL A 12 1.01 -0.35 -9.25
CA VAL A 12 1.36 0.78 -8.37
C VAL A 12 0.13 1.63 -8.05
N PHE A 13 -0.71 1.92 -9.04
CA PHE A 13 -1.96 2.65 -8.83
C PHE A 13 -2.97 1.87 -8.00
N ALA A 14 -3.08 0.55 -8.20
CA ALA A 14 -3.91 -0.30 -7.37
C ALA A 14 -3.45 -0.27 -5.91
N ALA A 15 -2.14 -0.35 -5.66
CA ALA A 15 -1.57 -0.25 -4.32
C ALA A 15 -1.88 1.10 -3.66
N LEU A 16 -1.74 2.21 -4.38
CA LEU A 16 -2.15 3.53 -3.88
C LEU A 16 -3.64 3.60 -3.55
N ALA A 17 -4.50 2.97 -4.36
CA ALA A 17 -5.93 2.92 -4.08
C ALA A 17 -6.23 2.20 -2.75
N PHE A 18 -5.56 1.07 -2.47
CA PHE A 18 -5.69 0.38 -1.17
C PHE A 18 -5.28 1.26 0.01
N VAL A 19 -4.16 2.00 -0.13
CA VAL A 19 -3.72 2.95 0.91
C VAL A 19 -4.76 4.06 1.11
N ALA A 20 -5.27 4.64 0.03
CA ALA A 20 -6.29 5.68 0.09
C ALA A 20 -7.57 5.17 0.77
N VAL A 21 -8.05 3.98 0.41
CA VAL A 21 -9.24 3.37 1.04
C VAL A 21 -8.99 3.10 2.53
N GLY A 22 -7.83 2.55 2.89
CA GLY A 22 -7.48 2.33 4.29
C GLY A 22 -7.44 3.62 5.11
N LEU A 23 -6.91 4.70 4.55
CA LEU A 23 -6.94 6.03 5.15
C LEU A 23 -8.36 6.59 5.29
N ILE A 24 -9.20 6.45 4.27
CA ILE A 24 -10.60 6.90 4.32
C ILE A 24 -11.34 6.17 5.45
N ILE A 25 -11.14 4.87 5.60
CA ILE A 25 -11.69 4.10 6.71
C ILE A 25 -11.13 4.62 8.05
N GLY A 26 -9.83 4.88 8.14
CA GLY A 26 -9.23 5.48 9.34
C GLY A 26 -9.79 6.84 9.71
N LEU A 27 -10.05 7.68 8.72
CA LEU A 27 -10.68 8.98 8.91
C LEU A 27 -12.12 8.85 9.38
N ALA A 28 -12.90 7.92 8.80
CA ALA A 28 -14.30 7.71 9.16
C ALA A 28 -14.48 7.18 10.58
N PHE A 29 -13.56 6.35 11.08
CA PHE A 29 -13.60 5.77 12.43
C PHE A 29 -12.80 6.57 13.48
N GLY A 30 -12.10 7.63 13.06
CA GLY A 30 -11.30 8.51 13.91
C GLY A 30 -9.79 8.22 13.81
N ILE A 31 -9.05 9.12 13.15
CA ILE A 31 -7.62 8.96 12.89
C ILE A 31 -6.79 8.81 14.17
N THR A 32 -7.19 9.47 15.25
CA THR A 32 -6.49 9.46 16.55
C THR A 32 -6.64 8.15 17.31
N LYS A 33 -7.69 7.37 17.03
CA LYS A 33 -7.92 6.05 17.63
C LYS A 33 -7.39 4.92 16.78
N GLY A 34 -7.07 5.17 15.51
CA GLY A 34 -6.68 4.13 14.57
C GLY A 34 -7.82 3.17 14.22
N THR A 35 -7.55 2.28 13.27
CA THR A 35 -8.52 1.27 12.83
C THR A 35 -7.79 0.03 12.34
N ILE A 36 -8.16 -1.13 12.88
CA ILE A 36 -7.63 -2.42 12.40
C ILE A 36 -8.09 -2.67 10.97
N LEU A 37 -9.36 -2.40 10.67
CA LEU A 37 -9.93 -2.58 9.33
C LEU A 37 -9.23 -1.69 8.29
N GLY A 38 -9.12 -0.38 8.56
CA GLY A 38 -8.42 0.52 7.65
C GLY A 38 -6.93 0.20 7.55
N GLY A 39 -6.31 -0.26 8.64
CA GLY A 39 -4.92 -0.70 8.64
C GLY A 39 -4.67 -1.96 7.80
N ILE A 40 -5.53 -2.97 7.90
CA ILE A 40 -5.48 -4.18 7.07
C ILE A 40 -5.69 -3.84 5.59
N VAL A 41 -6.67 -2.99 5.27
CA VAL A 41 -6.94 -2.57 3.89
C VAL A 41 -5.75 -1.80 3.31
N ALA A 42 -5.16 -0.87 4.09
CA ALA A 42 -3.96 -0.17 3.67
C ALA A 42 -2.78 -1.14 3.46
N ALA A 43 -2.57 -2.09 4.37
CA ALA A 43 -1.51 -3.10 4.28
C ALA A 43 -1.70 -4.07 3.12
N ALA A 44 -2.94 -4.36 2.71
CA ALA A 44 -3.22 -5.18 1.53
C ALA A 44 -2.67 -4.55 0.23
N GLY A 45 -2.48 -3.23 0.21
CA GLY A 45 -1.79 -2.51 -0.87
C GLY A 45 -0.33 -2.95 -1.09
N ALA A 46 0.29 -3.62 -0.12
CA ALA A 46 1.63 -4.17 -0.27
C ALA A 46 1.68 -5.26 -1.36
N ILE A 47 0.60 -6.01 -1.55
CA ILE A 47 0.53 -7.09 -2.55
C ILE A 47 0.70 -6.51 -3.97
N PRO A 48 -0.16 -5.57 -4.44
CA PRO A 48 0.04 -4.97 -5.75
C PRO A 48 1.35 -4.15 -5.83
N ALA A 49 1.85 -3.55 -4.74
CA ALA A 49 3.16 -2.89 -4.76
C ALA A 49 4.30 -3.88 -5.06
N CYS A 50 4.30 -5.07 -4.45
CA CYS A 50 5.26 -6.13 -4.73
C CYS A 50 5.16 -6.63 -6.18
N ILE A 51 3.95 -6.74 -6.73
CA ILE A 51 3.74 -7.09 -8.16
C ILE A 51 4.33 -5.99 -9.06
N GLY A 52 4.15 -4.72 -8.70
CA GLY A 52 4.76 -3.58 -9.39
C GLY A 52 6.29 -3.64 -9.38
N MET A 53 6.90 -3.98 -8.24
CA MET A 53 8.35 -4.16 -8.12
C MET A 53 8.85 -5.28 -9.03
N TRP A 54 8.19 -6.44 -9.00
CA TRP A 54 8.54 -7.58 -9.85
C TRP A 54 8.51 -7.21 -11.34
N LYS A 55 7.45 -6.53 -11.79
CA LYS A 55 7.35 -6.06 -13.18
C LYS A 55 8.36 -4.95 -13.51
N GLY A 56 8.65 -4.05 -12.57
CA GLY A 56 9.66 -3.00 -12.73
C GLY A 56 11.06 -3.57 -12.99
N ILE A 57 11.41 -4.65 -12.28
CA ILE A 57 12.66 -5.41 -12.50
C ILE A 57 12.67 -6.02 -13.90
N GLN A 58 11.58 -6.66 -14.33
CA GLN A 58 11.48 -7.26 -15.67
C GLN A 58 11.61 -6.24 -16.81
N GLN A 59 11.06 -5.04 -16.61
CA GLN A 59 11.13 -3.96 -17.61
C GLN A 59 12.41 -3.12 -17.52
N GLN A 60 13.31 -3.41 -16.57
CA GLN A 60 14.53 -2.62 -16.29
C GLN A 60 14.24 -1.12 -16.07
N THR A 61 13.07 -0.80 -15.50
CA THR A 61 12.65 0.59 -15.28
C THR A 61 12.92 1.03 -13.84
N GLN A 62 13.95 1.84 -13.64
CA GLN A 62 14.28 2.40 -12.33
C GLN A 62 13.14 3.22 -11.73
N THR A 63 12.40 3.97 -12.56
CA THR A 63 11.27 4.80 -12.12
C THR A 63 10.13 3.96 -11.55
N THR A 64 9.78 2.85 -12.21
CA THR A 64 8.69 1.98 -11.75
C THR A 64 9.09 1.21 -10.51
N LEU A 65 10.35 0.76 -10.44
CA LEU A 65 10.89 0.13 -9.25
C LEU A 65 10.83 1.09 -8.05
N ALA A 66 11.31 2.32 -8.21
CA ALA A 66 11.28 3.34 -7.17
C ALA A 66 9.85 3.66 -6.71
N MET A 67 8.91 3.82 -7.65
CA MET A 67 7.50 4.06 -7.31
C MET A 67 6.89 2.88 -6.55
N SER A 68 7.17 1.65 -6.98
CA SER A 68 6.64 0.45 -6.33
C SER A 68 7.17 0.27 -4.90
N VAL A 69 8.47 0.54 -4.68
CA VAL A 69 9.07 0.56 -3.34
C VAL A 69 8.48 1.67 -2.48
N GLY A 70 8.33 2.88 -3.04
CA GLY A 70 7.73 4.01 -2.33
C GLY A 70 6.31 3.69 -1.86
N VAL A 71 5.48 3.12 -2.74
CA VAL A 71 4.09 2.74 -2.42
C VAL A 71 4.03 1.56 -1.45
N LEU A 72 4.95 0.60 -1.52
CA LEU A 72 5.07 -0.47 -0.54
C LEU A 72 5.32 0.08 0.87
N LEU A 73 6.29 0.98 1.00
CA LEU A 73 6.61 1.62 2.28
C LEU A 73 5.43 2.46 2.80
N LEU A 74 4.74 3.18 1.92
CA LEU A 74 3.54 3.94 2.25
C LEU A 74 2.42 3.02 2.75
N SER A 75 2.19 1.90 2.07
CA SER A 75 1.16 0.92 2.41
C SER A 75 1.40 0.28 3.77
N LEU A 76 2.63 -0.18 4.03
CA LEU A 76 2.99 -0.76 5.32
C LEU A 76 3.03 0.30 6.43
N GLY A 77 3.52 1.51 6.13
CA GLY A 77 3.56 2.61 7.09
C GLY A 77 2.17 3.03 7.55
N VAL A 78 1.26 3.31 6.61
CA VAL A 78 -0.13 3.65 6.92
C VAL A 78 -0.85 2.50 7.62
N GLY A 79 -0.72 1.28 7.09
CA GLY A 79 -1.34 0.10 7.68
C GLY A 79 -0.90 -0.14 9.11
N GLY A 80 0.42 -0.10 9.35
CA GLY A 80 1.02 -0.26 10.67
C GLY A 80 0.61 0.84 11.64
N VAL A 81 0.65 2.12 11.22
CA VAL A 81 0.26 3.25 12.09
C VAL A 81 -1.20 3.12 12.53
N LEU A 82 -2.12 2.81 11.61
CA LEU A 82 -3.54 2.67 11.95
C LEU A 82 -3.80 1.50 12.92
N ILE A 83 -3.06 0.39 12.78
CA ILE A 83 -3.16 -0.75 13.70
C ILE A 83 -2.56 -0.40 15.07
N ILE A 84 -1.38 0.20 15.10
CA ILE A 84 -0.68 0.59 16.36
C ILE A 84 -1.53 1.58 17.15
N LEU A 85 -2.08 2.60 16.50
CA LEU A 85 -2.96 3.57 17.16
C LEU A 85 -4.17 2.89 17.79
N ARG A 86 -4.73 1.87 17.13
CA ARG A 86 -5.85 1.09 17.67
C ARG A 86 -5.47 0.25 18.88
N VAL A 87 -4.26 -0.33 18.88
CA VAL A 87 -3.73 -1.04 20.05
C VAL A 87 -3.52 -0.08 21.23
N ILE A 88 -3.00 1.12 20.99
CA ILE A 88 -2.80 2.14 22.04
C ILE A 88 -4.15 2.58 22.64
N ASP A 89 -5.16 2.81 21.79
CA ASP A 89 -6.51 3.18 22.23
C ASP A 89 -7.20 2.08 23.06
N TRP A 90 -6.84 0.81 22.86
CA TRP A 90 -7.34 -0.30 23.68
C TRP A 90 -6.67 -0.44 25.04
N VAL A 91 -5.42 0.04 25.18
CA VAL A 91 -4.66 -0.07 26.43
C VAL A 91 -4.90 1.12 27.36
N ARG A 92 -5.34 2.26 26.82
CA ARG A 92 -5.71 3.46 27.58
C ARG A 92 -7.11 3.34 28.18
#